data_AF-A0A5K1FMR2-F1
#
_entry.id   AF-A0A5K1FMR2-F1
#
_cell.length_a   1.000
_cell.length_b   1.000
_cell.length_c   1.000
_cell.angle_alpha   90.00
_cell.angle_beta   90.00
_cell.angle_gamma   90.00
#
_symmetry.space_group_name_H-M   'P 1'
#
loop_
_entity.id
_entity.type
_entity.pdbx_description
1 polymer ?
#
loop_
_entity_poly.entity_id
_entity_poly.type
_entity_poly.pdbx_seq_one_letter_code
_entity_poly.pdbx_strand_id
1 'polypeptide(L)' 'MERYELVKDIGSGNFGVAKLVRDKRTRELFAVKYIERGQK' A
#
# COMPACT_ATOMS: atom_id res chain seq x y z
N MET A 1 -1.45 2.84 -9.07
CA MET A 1 -2.35 2.85 -7.90
C MET A 1 -3.81 3.12 -8.27
N GLU A 2 -4.23 3.06 -9.54
CA GLU A 2 -5.60 3.45 -9.91
C GLU A 2 -6.70 2.55 -9.33
N ARG A 3 -6.42 1.25 -9.13
CA ARG A 3 -7.36 0.27 -8.56
C ARG A 3 -7.57 0.38 -7.05
N TYR A 4 -6.56 0.86 -6.32
CA TYR A 4 -6.54 0.84 -4.87
C TYR A 4 -6.49 2.27 -4.31
N GLU A 5 -7.39 2.58 -3.39
CA GLU A 5 -7.36 3.79 -2.57
C GLU A 5 -6.44 3.58 -1.37
N LEU A 6 -5.50 4.48 -1.13
CA LEU A 6 -4.72 4.48 0.10
C LEU A 6 -5.61 4.94 1.27
N VAL A 7 -5.71 4.11 2.30
CA VAL A 7 -6.47 4.44 3.51
C VAL A 7 -5.56 5.04 4.57
N LYS A 8 -4.52 4.29 4.95
CA LYS A 8 -3.51 4.74 5.93
C LYS A 8 -2.28 3.84 5.91
N ASP A 9 -1.21 4.34 6.50
CA ASP A 9 -0.03 3.53 6.80
C ASP A 9 -0.31 2.67 8.04
N ILE A 10 0.11 1.40 7.99
CA ILE A 10 -0.13 0.41 9.06
C ILE A 10 1.14 -0.22 9.61
N GLY A 11 2.30 0.11 9.04
CA GLY A 11 3.59 -0.28 9.58
C GLY A 11 4.73 0.20 8.71
N SER A 12 5.90 0.41 9.32
CA SER A 12 7.14 0.78 8.64
C SER A 12 8.28 -0.09 9.14
N GLY A 13 9.17 -0.50 8.24
CA GLY A 13 10.40 -1.21 8.60
C GLY A 13 11.49 -0.98 7.57
N ASN A 14 12.67 -1.55 7.80
CA ASN A 14 13.86 -1.33 6.96
C ASN A 14 13.67 -1.65 5.47
N PHE A 15 12.69 -2.49 5.12
CA PHE A 15 12.46 -2.98 3.76
C PHE A 15 11.19 -2.40 3.11
N GLY A 16 10.62 -1.34 3.67
CA GLY A 16 9.45 -0.66 3.11
C GLY A 16 8.34 -0.36 4.12
N VAL A 17 7.25 0.20 3.59
CA VAL A 17 6.08 0.63 4.37
C VAL A 17 4.88 -0.23 4.02
N ALA A 18 4.26 -0.84 5.03
CA ALA A 18 2.98 -1.51 4.89
C ALA A 18 1.86 -0.47 4.92
N LYS A 19 1.03 -0.46 3.88
CA LYS A 19 -0.11 0.45 3.75
C LYS A 19 -1.41 -0.35 3.65
N LEU A 20 -2.42 0.10 4.38
CA LEU A 20 -3.79 -0.36 4.23
C LEU A 20 -4.39 0.33 3.01
N VAL A 21 -4.89 -0.46 2.08
CA VAL A 21 -5.56 0.02 0.88
C VAL A 21 -6.95 -0.57 0.79
N ARG A 22 -7.82 0.13 0.05
CA ARG A 22 -9.16 -0.33 -0.30
C ARG A 22 -9.26 -0.53 -1.80
N ASP A 23 -9.74 -1.69 -2.25
CA ASP A 23 -10.10 -1.88 -3.65
C ASP A 23 -11.32 -1.00 -3.99
N LYS A 24 -11.18 -0.12 -4.99
CA LYS A 24 -12.25 0.82 -5.34
C LYS A 24 -13.50 0.15 -5.89
N ARG A 25 -13.38 -1.07 -6.44
CA ARG A 25 -14.49 -1.84 -7.03
C ARG A 25 -15.17 -2.72 -6.00
N THR A 26 -14.40 -3.50 -5.24
CA THR A 26 -14.96 -4.49 -4.28
C THR A 26 -15.15 -3.92 -2.88
N ARG A 27 -14.53 -2.77 -2.57
CA ARG A 27 -14.47 -2.17 -1.22
C ARG A 27 -13.73 -3.01 -0.18
N GLU A 28 -13.11 -4.12 -0.59
CA GLU A 28 -12.30 -4.96 0.29
C GLU A 28 -11.00 -4.26 0.70
N LEU A 29 -10.50 -4.63 1.88
CA LEU A 29 -9.30 -4.08 2.48
C LEU A 29 -8.12 -5.03 2.29
N PHE A 30 -6.98 -4.47 1.91
CA PHE A 30 -5.73 -5.21 1.70
C PHE A 30 -4.56 -4.52 2.38
N ALA A 31 -3.58 -5.30 2.83
CA ALA A 31 -2.27 -4.81 3.25
C ALA A 31 -1.30 -4.93 2.07
N VAL A 32 -0.70 -3.82 1.65
CA VAL A 32 0.29 -3.78 0.56
C VAL A 32 1.63 -3.31 1.12
N LYS A 33 2.70 -4.03 0.80
CA LYS A 33 4.07 -3.63 1.14
C LYS A 33 4.64 -2.76 0.03
N TYR A 34 4.86 -1.48 0.32
CA TYR A 34 5.51 -0.52 -0.58
C TYR A 34 7.02 -0.59 -0.40
N ILE A 35 7.72 -0.95 -1.47
CA ILE A 35 9.19 -1.07 -1.51
C ILE A 35 9.70 -0.02 -2.48
N GLU A 36 10.47 0.94 -2.00
CA GLU A 36 11.13 1.93 -2.83
C GLU A 36 12.20 1.25 -3.69
N ARG A 37 12.18 1.48 -5.00
CA ARG A 37 13.06 0.79 -5.95
C ARG A 37 14.36 1.54 -6.29
N GLY A 38 14.65 2.64 -5.57
CA GLY A 38 15.80 3.50 -5.87
C GLY A 38 15.66 4.23 -7.21
N GLN A 39 16.69 5.01 -7.58
CA GLN A 39 16.78 5.60 -8.91
C GLN A 39 17.14 4.52 -9.95
N LYS A 40 16.58 4.68 -11.17
CA LYS A 40 16.78 3.76 -12.29
C LYS A 40 18.03 4.13 -13.08
#